data_AF-A0A414ARB6-F1
#
_entry.id   AF-A0A414ARB6-F1
#
_cell.length_a   1.000
_cell.length_b   1.000
_cell.length_c   1.000
_cell.angle_alpha   90.00
_cell.angle_beta   90.00
_cell.angle_gamma   90.00
#
_symmetry.space_group_name_H-M   'P 1'
#
loop_
_entity.id
_entity.type
_entity.pdbx_description
1 polymer ?
#
loop_
_entity_poly.entity_id
_entity_poly.type
_entity_poly.pdbx_seq_one_letter_code
_entity_poly.pdbx_strand_id
1 'polypeptide(L)'
;MDNFDYPAIGQRIKQLRKRKGLNQTELAQMLKKSLRTVQKYETGEIEVSIAVVNQIADLLDSTPTYILGYESSTTQIRTLSDVMDFLFKLETVEGIDFKIDVQKPPRSKRWECSISFDGKSTAEFNADICLFLEQWEEERSELRAYNSTQAAYKRWKEQTLAYYAANAVKCTEPEELDCDERIAKRTAFLEKEYGKNESNE
;
A
#
# COMPACT_ATOMS: atom_id res chain seq x y z
N MET A 1 -24.84 -11.08 14.78
CA MET A 1 -23.60 -10.91 15.56
C MET A 1 -22.48 -10.93 14.54
N ASP A 2 -21.75 -9.82 14.41
CA ASP A 2 -20.62 -9.75 13.50
C ASP A 2 -19.58 -10.81 13.90
N ASN A 3 -19.22 -11.67 12.97
CA ASN A 3 -18.30 -12.78 13.22
C ASN A 3 -16.86 -12.24 13.16
N PHE A 4 -16.38 -11.67 14.27
CA PHE A 4 -15.01 -11.16 14.37
C PHE A 4 -13.99 -12.30 14.46
N ASP A 5 -12.91 -12.19 13.68
CA ASP A 5 -11.74 -13.07 13.82
C ASP A 5 -10.91 -12.63 15.05
N TYR A 6 -11.30 -13.13 16.23
CA TYR A 6 -10.62 -12.82 17.50
C TYR A 6 -9.13 -13.20 17.52
N PRO A 7 -8.69 -14.35 16.94
CA PRO A 7 -7.28 -14.61 16.72
C PRO A 7 -6.56 -13.50 15.95
N ALA A 8 -7.12 -13.01 14.84
CA ALA A 8 -6.53 -11.92 14.07
C ALA A 8 -6.48 -10.60 14.87
N ILE A 9 -7.54 -10.26 15.61
CA ILE A 9 -7.57 -9.11 16.52
C ILE A 9 -6.44 -9.20 17.55
N GLY A 10 -6.28 -10.37 18.18
CA GLY A 10 -5.22 -10.63 19.15
C GLY A 10 -3.82 -10.43 18.57
N GLN A 11 -3.58 -10.91 17.35
CA GLN A 11 -2.31 -10.69 16.65
C GLN A 11 -2.05 -9.20 16.37
N ARG A 12 -3.06 -8.43 15.96
CA ARG A 12 -2.91 -6.98 15.73
C ARG A 12 -2.56 -6.24 17.02
N ILE A 13 -3.22 -6.56 18.13
CA ILE A 13 -2.90 -5.99 19.46
C ILE A 13 -1.45 -6.29 19.84
N LYS A 14 -1.03 -7.55 19.68
CA LYS A 14 0.34 -7.98 19.97
C LYS A 14 1.38 -7.25 19.12
N GLN A 15 1.12 -7.07 17.83
CA GLN A 15 2.00 -6.34 16.91
C GLN A 15 2.13 -4.87 17.31
N LEU A 16 1.01 -4.19 17.58
CA LEU A 16 0.98 -2.80 18.03
C LEU A 16 1.75 -2.61 19.34
N ARG A 17 1.56 -3.52 20.31
CA ARG A 17 2.30 -3.49 21.58
C ARG A 17 3.81 -3.57 21.37
N LYS A 18 4.26 -4.54 20.56
CA LYS A 18 5.69 -4.71 20.24
C LYS A 18 6.27 -3.49 19.52
N ARG A 19 5.51 -2.85 18.62
CA ARG A 19 5.94 -1.62 17.93
C ARG A 19 6.16 -0.44 18.88
N LYS A 20 5.38 -0.38 19.97
CA LYS A 20 5.57 0.59 21.07
C LYS A 20 6.70 0.22 22.03
N GLY A 21 7.38 -0.91 21.83
CA GLY A 21 8.46 -1.39 22.71
C GLY A 21 7.95 -1.94 24.05
N LEU A 22 6.65 -2.17 24.19
CA LEU A 22 6.04 -2.60 25.45
C LEU A 22 6.07 -4.12 25.61
N ASN A 23 6.28 -4.60 26.83
CA ASN A 23 6.02 -5.98 27.21
C ASN A 23 4.55 -6.18 27.65
N GLN A 24 4.10 -7.44 27.77
CA GLN A 24 2.70 -7.74 28.09
C GLN A 24 2.28 -7.22 29.49
N THR A 25 3.22 -7.18 30.44
CA THR A 25 2.99 -6.68 31.79
C THR A 25 2.74 -5.17 31.78
N GLU A 26 3.51 -4.42 30.99
CA GLU A 26 3.35 -2.97 30.82
C GLU A 26 1.99 -2.64 30.19
N LEU A 27 1.63 -3.32 29.09
CA LEU A 27 0.32 -3.13 28.48
C LEU A 27 -0.83 -3.47 29.46
N ALA A 28 -0.67 -4.54 30.26
CA ALA A 28 -1.65 -4.91 31.27
C ALA A 28 -1.81 -3.84 32.36
N GLN A 29 -0.70 -3.25 32.83
CA GLN A 29 -0.72 -2.13 33.77
C GLN A 29 -1.43 -0.90 33.19
N MET A 30 -1.13 -0.55 31.94
CA MET A 30 -1.75 0.59 31.24
C MET A 30 -3.27 0.39 31.05
N LEU A 31 -3.70 -0.83 30.71
CA LEU A 31 -5.12 -1.18 30.56
C LEU A 31 -5.84 -1.41 31.90
N LYS A 32 -5.12 -1.40 33.02
CA LYS A 32 -5.63 -1.79 34.36
C LYS A 32 -6.28 -3.18 34.33
N LYS A 33 -5.60 -4.14 33.67
CA LYS A 33 -6.00 -5.55 33.56
C LYS A 33 -4.90 -6.47 34.10
N SER A 34 -5.23 -7.73 34.33
CA SER A 34 -4.23 -8.74 34.69
C SER A 34 -3.38 -9.11 33.48
N LEU A 35 -2.11 -9.49 33.71
CA LEU A 35 -1.23 -10.04 32.67
C LEU A 35 -1.92 -11.19 31.90
N ARG A 36 -2.59 -12.08 32.64
CA ARG A 36 -3.31 -13.22 32.06
C ARG A 36 -4.44 -12.80 31.13
N THR A 37 -5.12 -11.69 31.43
CA THR A 37 -6.17 -11.14 30.57
C THR A 37 -5.58 -10.63 29.25
N VAL A 38 -4.48 -9.87 29.30
CA VAL A 38 -3.81 -9.38 28.08
C VAL A 38 -3.25 -10.51 27.23
N GLN A 39 -2.70 -11.55 27.86
CA GLN A 39 -2.26 -12.76 27.15
C GLN A 39 -3.40 -13.40 26.36
N LYS A 40 -4.57 -13.55 26.99
CA LYS A 40 -5.77 -14.10 26.35
C LYS A 40 -6.33 -13.20 25.24
N TYR A 41 -6.22 -11.87 25.39
CA TYR A 41 -6.54 -10.95 24.29
C TYR A 41 -5.61 -11.16 23.10
N GLU A 42 -4.29 -11.25 23.33
CA GLU A 42 -3.30 -11.40 22.25
C GLU A 42 -3.32 -12.77 21.56
N THR A 43 -3.81 -13.81 22.23
CA THR A 43 -4.00 -15.14 21.64
C THR A 43 -5.37 -15.33 20.99
N GLY A 44 -6.32 -14.41 21.21
CA GLY A 44 -7.70 -14.53 20.76
C GLY A 44 -8.52 -15.57 21.53
N GLU A 45 -8.05 -16.01 22.70
CA GLU A 45 -8.77 -16.96 23.57
C GLU A 45 -10.04 -16.37 24.18
N ILE A 46 -10.10 -15.05 24.33
CA ILE A 46 -11.27 -14.34 24.83
C ILE A 46 -11.57 -13.13 23.96
N GLU A 47 -12.85 -12.79 23.88
CA GLU A 47 -13.32 -11.60 23.21
C GLU A 47 -12.82 -10.32 23.91
N VAL A 48 -12.38 -9.36 23.08
CA VAL A 48 -12.02 -8.01 23.51
C VAL A 48 -13.24 -7.12 23.28
N SER A 49 -13.82 -6.56 24.35
CA SER A 49 -14.97 -5.67 24.20
C SER A 49 -14.60 -4.39 23.45
N ILE A 50 -15.56 -3.79 22.74
CA ILE A 50 -15.36 -2.54 21.99
C ILE A 50 -14.75 -1.44 22.86
N ALA A 51 -15.19 -1.32 24.12
CA ALA A 51 -14.65 -0.35 25.06
C ALA A 51 -13.14 -0.58 25.33
N VAL A 52 -12.71 -1.84 25.45
CA VAL A 52 -11.30 -2.19 25.63
C VAL A 52 -10.52 -1.98 24.32
N VAL A 53 -11.12 -2.30 23.16
CA VAL A 53 -10.51 -2.01 21.86
C VAL A 53 -10.20 -0.52 21.70
N ASN A 54 -11.14 0.37 22.05
CA ASN A 54 -10.91 1.81 22.02
C ASN A 54 -9.76 2.24 22.93
N GLN A 55 -9.69 1.70 24.15
CA GLN A 55 -8.58 1.99 25.07
C GLN A 55 -7.23 1.49 24.51
N ILE A 56 -7.21 0.30 23.91
CA ILE A 56 -5.99 -0.24 23.29
C ILE A 56 -5.56 0.64 22.11
N ALA A 57 -6.50 1.11 21.30
CA ALA A 57 -6.23 1.99 20.18
C ALA A 57 -5.56 3.29 20.66
N ASP A 58 -6.11 3.93 21.69
CA ASP A 58 -5.55 5.15 22.26
C ASP A 58 -4.14 4.92 22.86
N LEU A 59 -3.92 3.81 23.57
CA LEU A 59 -2.63 3.52 24.22
C LEU A 59 -1.53 3.13 23.23
N LEU A 60 -1.90 2.51 22.10
CA LEU A 60 -0.96 1.97 21.12
C LEU A 60 -0.83 2.84 19.85
N ASP A 61 -1.36 4.07 19.87
CA ASP A 61 -1.43 5.01 18.75
C ASP A 61 -2.01 4.37 17.47
N SER A 62 -3.17 3.73 17.61
CA SER A 62 -3.87 3.05 16.51
C SER A 62 -5.34 3.44 16.47
N THR A 63 -6.10 2.84 15.56
CA THR A 63 -7.54 3.03 15.44
C THR A 63 -8.29 1.76 15.87
N PRO A 64 -9.48 1.87 16.48
CA PRO A 64 -10.31 0.72 16.79
C PRO A 64 -10.63 -0.12 15.55
N THR A 65 -10.82 0.56 14.41
CA THR A 65 -11.07 -0.01 13.09
C THR A 65 -9.91 -0.87 12.59
N TYR A 66 -8.65 -0.45 12.80
CA TYR A 66 -7.48 -1.28 12.50
C TYR A 66 -7.42 -2.53 13.38
N ILE A 67 -7.63 -2.39 14.70
CA ILE A 67 -7.59 -3.53 15.62
C ILE A 67 -8.66 -4.57 15.25
N LEU A 68 -9.88 -4.12 14.97
CA LEU A 68 -11.01 -4.96 14.56
C LEU A 68 -10.86 -5.54 13.15
N GLY A 69 -9.93 -5.02 12.35
CA GLY A 69 -9.66 -5.52 11.00
C GLY A 69 -10.56 -4.92 9.92
N TYR A 70 -11.21 -3.80 10.21
CA TYR A 70 -11.91 -3.00 9.21
C TYR A 70 -10.94 -2.19 8.32
N GLU A 71 -9.71 -1.95 8.78
CA GLU A 71 -8.66 -1.31 7.98
C GLU A 71 -7.59 -2.32 7.54
N SER A 72 -7.49 -2.57 6.23
CA SER A 72 -6.32 -3.22 5.64
C SER A 72 -5.11 -2.26 5.72
N SER A 73 -4.18 -2.55 6.62
CA SER A 73 -2.78 -2.06 6.66
C SER A 73 -2.56 -0.55 6.42
N THR A 74 -2.47 0.24 7.48
CA THR A 74 -1.75 1.53 7.41
C THR A 74 -0.24 1.27 7.44
N THR A 75 0.37 1.08 6.27
CA THR A 75 1.83 1.22 6.14
C THR A 75 2.14 2.70 6.34
N GLN A 76 2.42 3.11 7.58
CA GLN A 76 2.84 4.47 7.86
C GLN A 76 4.16 4.75 7.13
N ILE A 77 4.15 5.69 6.19
CA ILE A 77 5.36 6.21 5.56
C ILE A 77 6.11 7.05 6.61
N ARG A 78 7.27 6.60 7.06
CA ARG A 78 8.11 7.27 8.08
C ARG A 78 9.43 7.75 7.50
N THR A 79 9.93 7.06 6.50
CA THR A 79 11.22 7.30 5.87
C THR A 79 11.07 7.39 4.37
N LEU A 80 12.09 7.95 3.70
CA LEU A 80 12.15 7.93 2.24
C LEU A 80 12.23 6.50 1.69
N SER A 81 12.78 5.55 2.46
CA SER A 81 12.80 4.13 2.08
C SER A 81 11.40 3.57 1.92
N ASP A 82 10.44 3.98 2.76
CA ASP A 82 9.05 3.49 2.66
C ASP A 82 8.40 3.98 1.36
N VAL A 83 8.75 5.19 0.90
CA VAL A 83 8.29 5.72 -0.38
C VAL A 83 8.89 4.93 -1.54
N MET A 84 10.19 4.64 -1.49
CA MET A 84 10.87 3.87 -2.55
C MET A 84 10.38 2.41 -2.59
N ASP A 85 10.17 1.79 -1.43
CA ASP A 85 9.62 0.45 -1.30
C ASP A 85 8.19 0.36 -1.88
N PHE A 86 7.37 1.40 -1.68
CA PHE A 86 6.07 1.48 -2.36
C PHE A 86 6.21 1.48 -3.88
N LEU A 87 7.18 2.23 -4.43
CA LEU A 87 7.42 2.23 -5.88
C LEU A 87 7.92 0.88 -6.39
N PHE A 88 8.82 0.19 -5.67
CA PHE A 88 9.26 -1.17 -6.03
C PHE A 88 8.10 -2.17 -6.00
N LYS A 89 7.19 -2.03 -5.04
CA LYS A 89 5.99 -2.87 -4.97
C LYS A 89 5.05 -2.70 -6.16
N LEU A 90 5.03 -1.54 -6.83
CA LEU A 90 4.22 -1.39 -8.04
C LEU A 90 4.69 -2.33 -9.15
N GLU A 91 5.98 -2.61 -9.26
CA GLU A 91 6.55 -3.52 -10.27
C GLU A 91 6.15 -4.99 -10.03
N THR A 92 5.82 -5.36 -8.79
CA THR A 92 5.47 -6.74 -8.46
C THR A 92 4.00 -7.05 -8.61
N VAL A 93 3.14 -6.05 -8.85
CA VAL A 93 1.70 -6.25 -9.00
C VAL A 93 1.36 -6.71 -10.40
N GLU A 94 0.81 -7.92 -10.52
CA GLU A 94 0.29 -8.42 -11.79
C GLU A 94 -0.91 -7.57 -12.25
N GLY A 95 -0.99 -7.31 -13.56
CA GLY A 95 -2.09 -6.55 -14.14
C GLY A 95 -1.93 -5.02 -14.07
N ILE A 96 -0.78 -4.52 -13.60
CA ILE A 96 -0.40 -3.10 -13.68
C ILE A 96 0.83 -2.97 -14.58
N ASP A 97 0.72 -2.14 -15.62
CA ASP A 97 1.85 -1.77 -16.47
C ASP A 97 2.07 -0.27 -16.41
N PHE A 98 3.32 0.17 -16.31
CA PHE A 98 3.64 1.60 -16.32
C PHE A 98 4.93 1.89 -17.07
N LYS A 99 5.08 3.15 -17.47
CA LYS A 99 6.29 3.69 -18.09
C LYS A 99 6.89 4.74 -17.18
N ILE A 100 8.21 4.85 -17.19
CA ILE A 100 8.94 5.91 -16.50
C ILE A 100 9.58 6.80 -17.56
N ASP A 101 9.08 8.02 -17.68
CA ASP A 101 9.64 9.04 -18.56
C ASP A 101 10.68 9.86 -17.79
N VAL A 102 11.94 9.84 -18.24
CA VAL A 102 13.05 10.54 -17.60
C VAL A 102 13.56 11.68 -18.48
N GLN A 103 13.44 12.90 -18.01
CA GLN A 103 13.99 14.10 -18.62
C GLN A 103 15.21 14.56 -17.81
N LYS A 104 16.38 14.65 -18.45
CA LYS A 104 17.63 15.04 -17.78
C LYS A 104 18.51 15.96 -18.66
N PRO A 105 19.10 17.04 -18.10
CA PRO A 105 20.07 17.86 -18.81
C PRO A 105 21.32 17.08 -19.24
N PRO A 106 21.94 17.39 -20.41
CA PRO A 106 21.64 18.51 -21.30
C PRO A 106 20.52 18.25 -22.32
N ARG A 107 20.02 17.01 -22.41
CA ARG A 107 18.98 16.61 -23.39
C ARG A 107 17.64 17.30 -23.14
N SER A 108 17.37 17.70 -21.89
CA SER A 108 16.19 18.46 -21.48
C SER A 108 16.58 19.69 -20.65
N LYS A 109 15.76 20.75 -20.70
CA LYS A 109 15.97 21.99 -19.93
C LYS A 109 15.72 21.82 -18.42
N ARG A 110 14.98 20.79 -18.03
CA ARG A 110 14.59 20.49 -16.65
C ARG A 110 14.97 19.04 -16.33
N TRP A 111 15.18 18.76 -15.05
CA TRP A 111 15.27 17.40 -14.55
C TRP A 111 13.92 17.00 -13.96
N GLU A 112 13.23 16.10 -14.62
CA GLU A 112 11.91 15.62 -14.23
C GLU A 112 11.79 14.12 -14.55
N CYS A 113 11.12 13.38 -13.68
CA CYS A 113 10.75 11.99 -13.93
C CYS A 113 9.26 11.83 -13.65
N SER A 114 8.53 11.18 -14.55
CA SER A 114 7.11 10.88 -14.39
C SER A 114 6.83 9.41 -14.60
N ILE A 115 5.90 8.86 -13.82
CA ILE A 115 5.34 7.53 -14.03
C ILE A 115 4.02 7.70 -14.77
N SER A 116 3.84 7.00 -15.89
CA SER A 116 2.64 7.06 -16.72
C SER A 116 1.99 5.69 -16.86
N PHE A 117 0.66 5.65 -16.74
CA PHE A 117 -0.17 4.48 -16.92
C PHE A 117 -0.97 4.64 -18.21
N ASP A 118 -1.05 3.59 -19.02
CA ASP A 118 -1.82 3.62 -20.27
C ASP A 118 -3.17 2.92 -20.05
N GLY A 119 -4.22 3.72 -19.86
CA GLY A 119 -5.58 3.22 -19.64
C GLY A 119 -6.18 2.44 -20.82
N LYS A 120 -5.51 2.39 -21.98
CA LYS A 120 -5.90 1.56 -23.14
C LYS A 120 -4.99 0.35 -23.34
N SER A 121 -4.04 0.11 -22.45
CA SER A 121 -3.19 -1.07 -22.47
C SER A 121 -3.99 -2.36 -22.18
N THR A 122 -3.33 -3.49 -22.34
CA THR A 122 -3.88 -4.82 -22.01
C THR A 122 -3.83 -5.14 -20.52
N ALA A 123 -3.22 -4.28 -19.71
CA ALA A 123 -3.10 -4.47 -18.27
C ALA A 123 -4.45 -4.27 -17.57
N GLU A 124 -4.81 -5.22 -16.72
CA GLU A 124 -6.13 -5.34 -16.09
C GLU A 124 -6.55 -4.08 -15.33
N PHE A 125 -5.64 -3.48 -14.57
CA PHE A 125 -5.95 -2.41 -13.61
C PHE A 125 -5.60 -1.00 -14.11
N ASN A 126 -4.99 -0.87 -15.29
CA ASN A 126 -4.52 0.43 -15.77
C ASN A 126 -5.66 1.42 -16.05
N ALA A 127 -6.79 0.94 -16.56
CA ALA A 127 -7.97 1.79 -16.78
C ALA A 127 -8.51 2.35 -15.45
N ASP A 128 -8.60 1.51 -14.42
CA ASP A 128 -9.03 1.92 -13.08
C ASP A 128 -8.06 2.92 -12.44
N ILE A 129 -6.74 2.70 -12.61
CA ILE A 129 -5.72 3.65 -12.15
C ILE A 129 -5.88 4.99 -12.85
N CYS A 130 -6.10 5.02 -14.17
CA CYS A 130 -6.32 6.27 -14.91
C CYS A 130 -7.57 7.01 -14.40
N LEU A 131 -8.69 6.30 -14.20
CA LEU A 131 -9.92 6.87 -13.65
C LEU A 131 -9.71 7.44 -12.25
N PHE A 132 -9.00 6.69 -11.39
CA PHE A 132 -8.67 7.16 -10.05
C PHE A 132 -7.80 8.42 -10.07
N LEU A 133 -6.74 8.45 -10.90
CA LEU A 133 -5.82 9.58 -10.98
C LEU A 133 -6.50 10.84 -11.52
N GLU A 134 -7.42 10.70 -12.47
CA GLU A 134 -8.26 11.79 -13.00
C GLU A 134 -9.10 12.40 -11.88
N GLN A 135 -9.91 11.57 -11.19
CA GLN A 135 -10.73 12.01 -10.06
C GLN A 135 -9.90 12.60 -8.93
N TRP A 136 -8.72 12.04 -8.67
CA TRP A 136 -7.86 12.52 -7.60
C TRP A 136 -7.32 13.93 -7.87
N GLU A 137 -6.94 14.25 -9.12
CA GLU A 137 -6.51 15.61 -9.45
C GLU A 137 -7.66 16.61 -9.38
N GLU A 138 -8.87 16.23 -9.76
CA GLU A 138 -10.08 17.07 -9.57
C GLU A 138 -10.29 17.39 -8.09
N GLU A 139 -10.34 16.38 -7.22
CA GLU A 139 -10.52 16.57 -5.77
C GLU A 139 -9.41 17.43 -5.14
N ARG A 140 -8.16 17.25 -5.59
CA ARG A 140 -7.03 18.08 -5.15
C ARG A 140 -7.16 19.52 -5.63
N SER A 141 -7.65 19.72 -6.85
CA SER A 141 -7.90 21.05 -7.43
C SER A 141 -8.98 21.79 -6.63
N GLU A 142 -10.11 21.14 -6.36
CA GLU A 142 -11.21 21.72 -5.57
C GLU A 142 -10.77 22.10 -4.15
N LEU A 143 -9.94 21.26 -3.51
CA LEU A 143 -9.39 21.57 -2.20
C LEU A 143 -8.40 22.76 -2.24
N ARG A 144 -7.53 22.83 -3.26
CA ARG A 144 -6.59 23.96 -3.46
C ARG A 144 -7.32 25.26 -3.79
N ALA A 145 -8.44 25.17 -4.51
CA ALA A 145 -9.30 26.29 -4.85
C ALA A 145 -10.23 26.73 -3.71
N TYR A 146 -10.22 26.03 -2.57
CA TYR A 146 -11.10 26.24 -1.42
C TYR A 146 -12.60 26.03 -1.71
N ASN A 147 -12.93 25.33 -2.79
CA ASN A 147 -14.30 24.92 -3.11
C ASN A 147 -14.75 23.69 -2.30
N SER A 148 -13.80 22.93 -1.77
CA SER A 148 -14.06 21.77 -0.91
C SER A 148 -13.38 21.92 0.46
N THR A 149 -13.77 21.07 1.40
CA THR A 149 -13.23 21.06 2.77
C THR A 149 -12.32 19.84 2.98
N GLN A 150 -11.38 19.97 3.92
CA GLN A 150 -10.53 18.84 4.32
C GLN A 150 -11.34 17.63 4.80
N ALA A 151 -12.49 17.87 5.44
CA ALA A 151 -13.39 16.81 5.91
C ALA A 151 -14.08 16.08 4.74
N ALA A 152 -14.50 16.81 3.71
CA ALA A 152 -15.07 16.22 2.49
C ALA A 152 -14.03 15.38 1.75
N TYR A 153 -12.82 15.91 1.56
CA TYR A 153 -11.71 15.17 0.95
C TYR A 153 -11.35 13.89 1.73
N LYS A 154 -11.35 13.95 3.07
CA LYS A 154 -11.13 12.76 3.90
C LYS A 154 -12.20 11.69 3.70
N ARG A 155 -13.48 12.08 3.61
CA ARG A 155 -14.59 11.16 3.34
C ARG A 155 -14.48 10.53 1.97
N TRP A 156 -14.19 11.33 0.94
CA TRP A 156 -13.95 10.83 -0.42
C TRP A 156 -12.82 9.80 -0.41
N LYS A 157 -11.69 10.11 0.23
CA LYS A 157 -10.56 9.19 0.37
C LYS A 157 -10.98 7.85 1.01
N GLU A 158 -11.72 7.89 2.12
CA GLU A 158 -12.19 6.67 2.80
C GLU A 158 -13.14 5.84 1.92
N GLN A 159 -14.05 6.49 1.20
CA GLN A 159 -14.98 5.84 0.27
C GLN A 159 -14.25 5.18 -0.92
N THR A 160 -13.31 5.90 -1.53
CA THR A 160 -12.52 5.39 -2.66
C THR A 160 -11.67 4.19 -2.24
N LEU A 161 -11.04 4.24 -1.06
CA LEU A 161 -10.29 3.09 -0.53
C LEU A 161 -11.21 1.89 -0.27
N ALA A 162 -12.41 2.11 0.27
CA ALA A 162 -13.38 1.04 0.49
C ALA A 162 -13.86 0.41 -0.82
N TYR A 163 -14.03 1.20 -1.89
CA TYR A 163 -14.41 0.72 -3.21
C TYR A 163 -13.37 -0.26 -3.79
N TYR A 164 -12.09 0.12 -3.74
CA TYR A 164 -11.01 -0.73 -4.26
C TYR A 164 -10.58 -1.86 -3.31
N ALA A 165 -10.98 -1.84 -2.03
CA ALA A 165 -10.62 -2.86 -1.06
C ALA A 165 -11.09 -4.28 -1.43
N ALA A 166 -12.13 -4.39 -2.26
CA ALA A 166 -12.64 -5.68 -2.75
C ALA A 166 -11.80 -6.27 -3.89
N ASN A 167 -10.99 -5.45 -4.56
CA ASN A 167 -10.21 -5.84 -5.73
C ASN A 167 -8.83 -6.33 -5.26
N ALA A 168 -8.74 -7.63 -4.97
CA ALA A 168 -7.47 -8.24 -4.58
C ALA A 168 -6.54 -8.30 -5.80
N VAL A 169 -5.33 -7.77 -5.63
CA VAL A 169 -4.26 -7.90 -6.63
C VAL A 169 -3.32 -9.04 -6.27
N LYS A 170 -2.78 -9.70 -7.30
CA LYS A 170 -1.74 -10.71 -7.13
C LYS A 170 -0.37 -10.06 -7.26
N CYS A 171 0.54 -10.41 -6.36
CA CYS A 171 1.94 -9.98 -6.44
C CYS A 171 2.83 -11.16 -6.81
N THR A 172 3.72 -10.95 -7.76
CA THR A 172 4.77 -11.90 -8.15
C THR A 172 6.13 -11.28 -8.02
N GLU A 173 7.04 -12.00 -7.36
CA GLU A 173 8.43 -11.61 -7.31
C GLU A 173 9.12 -11.94 -8.65
N PRO A 174 10.00 -11.05 -9.15
CA PRO A 174 10.79 -11.33 -10.35
C PRO A 174 11.69 -12.55 -10.14
N GLU A 175 11.69 -13.48 -11.10
CA GLU A 175 12.56 -14.66 -11.06
C GLU A 175 14.03 -14.30 -11.35
N GLU A 176 14.95 -14.84 -10.54
CA GLU A 176 16.38 -14.68 -10.78
C GLU A 176 16.84 -15.62 -11.90
N LEU A 177 17.09 -15.06 -13.09
CA LEU A 177 17.54 -15.80 -14.25
C LEU A 177 19.04 -16.11 -14.16
N ASP A 178 19.44 -17.29 -14.63
CA ASP A 178 20.84 -17.65 -14.78
C ASP A 178 21.54 -16.76 -15.83
N CYS A 179 22.87 -16.84 -15.87
CA CYS A 179 23.67 -15.99 -16.75
C CYS A 179 23.37 -16.21 -18.24
N ASP A 180 23.17 -17.45 -18.66
CA ASP A 180 22.99 -17.79 -20.07
C ASP A 180 21.60 -17.36 -20.54
N GLU A 181 20.58 -17.57 -19.72
CA GLU A 181 19.21 -17.10 -19.98
C GLU A 181 19.13 -15.57 -20.06
N ARG A 182 19.85 -14.86 -19.18
CA ARG A 182 19.91 -13.39 -19.18
C ARG A 182 20.57 -12.86 -20.45
N ILE A 183 21.64 -13.52 -20.91
CA ILE A 183 22.31 -13.16 -22.16
C ILE A 183 21.37 -13.39 -23.34
N ALA A 184 20.69 -14.53 -23.40
CA ALA A 184 19.74 -14.84 -24.46
C ALA A 184 18.59 -13.81 -24.55
N LYS A 185 17.94 -13.50 -23.42
CA LYS A 185 16.86 -12.49 -23.38
C LYS A 185 17.36 -11.09 -23.77
N ARG A 186 18.57 -10.72 -23.37
CA ARG A 186 19.19 -9.46 -23.76
C ARG A 186 19.43 -9.38 -25.26
N THR A 187 19.96 -10.44 -25.87
CA THR A 187 20.20 -10.48 -27.32
C THR A 187 18.90 -10.31 -28.09
N ALA A 188 17.85 -11.05 -27.72
CA ALA A 188 16.53 -10.93 -28.33
C ALA A 188 15.92 -9.53 -28.18
N PHE A 189 16.11 -8.88 -27.02
CA PHE A 189 15.67 -7.50 -26.80
C PHE A 189 16.38 -6.51 -27.74
N LEU A 190 17.71 -6.62 -27.86
CA LEU A 190 18.50 -5.73 -28.72
C LEU A 190 18.16 -5.90 -30.20
N GLU A 191 17.93 -7.14 -30.66
CA GLU A 191 17.47 -7.41 -32.03
C GLU A 191 16.10 -6.78 -32.30
N LYS A 192 15.19 -6.85 -31.33
CA LYS A 192 13.86 -6.23 -31.47
C LYS A 192 13.93 -4.70 -31.56
N GLU A 193 14.76 -4.07 -30.72
CA GLU A 193 14.89 -2.61 -30.64
C GLU A 193 15.72 -2.01 -31.80
N TYR A 194 16.75 -2.72 -32.27
CA TYR A 194 17.75 -2.16 -33.19
C TYR A 194 18.00 -2.98 -34.46
N GLY A 195 17.54 -4.23 -34.54
CA GLY A 195 17.81 -5.15 -35.65
C GLY A 195 17.10 -4.81 -36.98
N LYS A 196 16.23 -3.80 -37.02
CA LYS A 196 15.55 -3.35 -38.26
C LYS A 196 16.33 -2.31 -39.07
N ASN A 197 17.56 -1.96 -38.68
CA ASN A 197 18.35 -0.91 -39.35
C ASN A 197 19.36 -1.40 -40.41
N GLU A 198 19.46 -2.71 -40.70
CA GLU A 198 20.46 -3.24 -41.67
C GLU A 198 19.86 -3.82 -42.97
N SER A 199 18.68 -3.35 -43.40
CA SER A 199 18.16 -3.71 -44.73
C SER A 199 17.51 -2.51 -45.41
N ASN A 200 18.35 -1.52 -45.75
CA ASN A 200 18.14 -0.54 -46.82
C ASN A 200 19.51 0.05 -47.19
N GLU A 201 20.32 -0.75 -47.89
CA GLU A 201 21.35 -0.28 -48.84
C GLU A 201 21.00 -0.81 -50.23
#